data_AF-A0A527GJE0-F1
#
_entry.id   AF-A0A527GJE0-F1
#
_cell.length_a   1.000
_cell.length_b   1.000
_cell.length_c   1.000
_cell.angle_alpha   90.00
_cell.angle_beta   90.00
_cell.angle_gamma   90.00
#
_symmetry.space_group_name_H-M   'P 1'
#
loop_
_entity.id
_entity.type
_entity.pdbx_description
1 polymer ?
#
loop_
_entity_poly.entity_id
_entity_poly.type
_entity_poly.pdbx_seq_one_letter_code
_entity_poly.pdbx_strand_id
1 'polypeptide(L)' 'IYVAASRDGLTSHQARVLAPPKSGSGKVLLKLCRDDGTAAERLFTKRDGADFKLARRLDWGDRLASE' A
#
# COMPACT_ATOMS: atom_id res chain seq x y z
N ILE A 1 -22.60 13.80 -5.25
CA ILE A 1 -21.82 12.55 -5.44
C ILE A 1 -21.26 12.61 -6.84
N TYR A 2 -19.96 12.42 -7.02
CA TYR A 2 -19.30 12.44 -8.32
C TYR A 2 -18.68 11.06 -8.59
N VAL A 3 -18.72 10.61 -9.84
CA VAL A 3 -18.14 9.34 -10.28
C VAL A 3 -17.32 9.60 -11.53
N ALA A 4 -16.12 9.03 -11.59
CA ALA A 4 -15.30 8.96 -12.80
C ALA A 4 -15.30 7.52 -13.32
N ALA A 5 -15.48 7.35 -14.63
CA ALA A 5 -15.47 6.04 -15.30
C ALA A 5 -14.59 6.10 -16.55
N SER A 6 -13.90 5.00 -16.85
CA SER A 6 -13.08 4.82 -18.05
C SER A 6 -13.44 3.51 -18.75
N ARG A 7 -13.25 3.46 -20.08
CA ARG A 7 -13.31 2.23 -20.88
C ARG A 7 -11.96 1.51 -20.96
N ASP A 8 -10.88 2.21 -20.62
CA ASP A 8 -9.54 1.64 -20.64
C ASP A 8 -9.36 0.69 -19.44
N GLY A 9 -8.85 -0.50 -19.71
CA GLY A 9 -8.48 -1.47 -18.69
C GLY A 9 -7.34 -0.95 -17.81
N LEU A 10 -7.28 -1.44 -16.57
CA LEU A 10 -6.18 -1.14 -15.66
C LEU A 10 -4.89 -1.73 -16.24
N THR A 11 -3.92 -0.88 -16.57
CA THR A 11 -2.53 -1.33 -16.75
C THR A 11 -2.04 -1.90 -15.43
N SER A 12 -1.23 -2.97 -15.43
CA SER A 12 -0.64 -3.50 -14.19
C SER A 12 -0.04 -2.37 -13.35
N HIS A 13 -0.42 -2.32 -12.07
CA HIS A 13 0.00 -1.27 -11.14
C HIS A 13 0.67 -1.91 -9.93
N GLN A 14 1.81 -1.33 -9.52
CA GLN A 14 2.41 -1.67 -8.24
C GLN A 14 1.43 -1.40 -7.10
N ALA A 15 1.55 -2.18 -6.03
CA ALA A 15 0.69 -2.05 -4.88
C ALA A 15 0.72 -0.62 -4.32
N ARG A 16 -0.45 -0.06 -3.96
CA ARG A 16 -0.55 1.30 -3.40
C ARG A 16 -1.20 1.34 -2.04
N VAL A 17 -0.76 2.28 -1.21
CA VAL A 17 -1.37 2.58 0.08
C VAL A 17 -2.73 3.24 -0.15
N LEU A 18 -3.81 2.56 0.26
CA LEU A 18 -5.20 2.98 0.07
C LEU A 18 -5.77 3.83 1.21
N ALA A 19 -5.09 3.89 2.35
CA ALA A 19 -5.51 4.66 3.51
C ALA A 19 -4.28 5.11 4.33
N PRO A 20 -4.38 6.18 5.13
CA PRO A 20 -3.30 6.61 6.01
C PRO A 20 -2.69 5.45 6.82
N PRO A 21 -1.36 5.24 6.79
CA PRO A 21 -0.68 4.18 7.53
C PRO A 21 -0.97 4.20 9.03
N LYS A 22 -1.28 3.03 9.62
CA LYS A 22 -1.44 2.90 11.07
C LYS A 22 -0.09 2.53 11.70
N SER A 23 0.62 3.53 12.19
CA SER A 23 1.94 3.36 12.83
C SER A 23 1.84 3.06 14.32
N GLY A 24 2.76 2.24 14.84
CA GLY A 24 2.91 1.96 16.27
C GLY A 24 4.36 1.64 16.62
N SER A 25 4.65 1.40 17.91
CA SER A 25 6.02 1.12 18.35
C SER A 25 6.58 -0.13 17.67
N GLY A 26 7.45 0.07 16.68
CA GLY A 26 8.10 -1.00 15.91
C GLY A 26 7.21 -1.75 14.92
N LYS A 27 6.07 -1.17 14.52
CA LYS A 27 5.19 -1.74 13.50
C LYS A 27 4.47 -0.68 12.69
N VAL A 28 4.11 -1.00 11.45
CA VAL A 28 3.23 -0.19 10.61
C VAL A 28 2.29 -1.11 9.84
N LEU A 29 0.99 -0.81 9.86
CA LEU A 29 -0.03 -1.55 9.11
C LEU A 29 -0.44 -0.69 7.90
N LEU A 30 -0.27 -1.25 6.70
CA LEU A 30 -0.64 -0.61 5.45
C LEU A 30 -1.85 -1.31 4.85
N LYS A 31 -2.88 -0.55 4.46
CA LYS A 31 -3.94 -1.06 3.58
C LYS A 31 -3.47 -0.89 2.14
N LEU A 32 -3.26 -1.99 1.42
CA LEU A 32 -2.69 -2.00 0.07
C LEU A 32 -3.74 -2.44 -0.95
N CYS A 33 -3.78 -1.76 -2.09
CA CYS A 33 -4.29 -2.33 -3.33
C CYS A 33 -3.20 -3.23 -3.89
N ARG A 34 -3.50 -4.49 -4.20
CA ARG A 34 -2.56 -5.45 -4.78
C ARG A 34 -2.69 -5.47 -6.30
N ASP A 35 -1.71 -6.08 -6.95
CA ASP A 35 -1.64 -6.30 -8.40
C ASP A 35 -2.81 -7.16 -8.91
N ASP A 36 -3.32 -8.09 -8.10
CA ASP A 36 -4.53 -8.89 -8.35
C ASP A 36 -5.85 -8.10 -8.23
N GLY A 37 -5.78 -6.79 -7.96
CA GLY A 37 -6.95 -5.92 -7.79
C GLY A 37 -7.63 -6.04 -6.43
N THR A 38 -7.12 -6.86 -5.51
CA THR A 38 -7.68 -6.99 -4.17
C THR A 38 -7.11 -5.93 -3.22
N ALA A 39 -7.88 -5.59 -2.20
CA ALA A 39 -7.41 -4.72 -1.11
C ALA A 39 -7.18 -5.55 0.15
N ALA A 40 -6.00 -5.44 0.75
CA ALA A 40 -5.68 -6.15 1.99
C ALA A 40 -4.77 -5.33 2.91
N GLU A 41 -4.88 -5.57 4.22
CA GLU A 41 -3.92 -5.01 5.18
C GLU A 41 -2.66 -5.89 5.22
N ARG A 42 -1.47 -5.27 5.25
CA ARG A 42 -0.18 -5.92 5.44
C ARG A 42 0.56 -5.27 6.61
N LEU A 43 0.97 -6.08 7.57
CA LEU A 43 1.74 -5.65 8.74
C LEU A 43 3.23 -5.74 8.43
N PHE A 44 3.95 -4.65 8.70
CA PHE A 44 5.41 -4.61 8.72
C PHE A 44 5.87 -4.33 10.14
N THR A 45 6.95 -4.96 10.54
CA THR A 45 7.53 -4.93 11.89
C THR A 45 9.03 -4.71 11.83
N LYS A 46 9.66 -4.31 12.93
CA LYS A 46 11.13 -4.16 13.00
C LYS A 46 11.91 -5.39 12.50
N ARG A 47 11.33 -6.59 12.57
CA ARG A 47 11.95 -7.84 12.10
C ARG A 47 12.08 -7.91 10.57
N ASP A 48 11.23 -7.19 9.85
CA ASP A 48 11.22 -7.13 8.39
C ASP A 48 12.31 -6.20 7.82
N GLY A 49 13.16 -5.62 8.68
CA GLY A 49 14.39 -4.96 8.26
C GLY A 49 14.20 -3.81 7.26
N ALA A 50 14.66 -4.00 6.03
CA ALA A 50 14.58 -3.00 4.96
C ALA A 50 13.13 -2.67 4.58
N ASP A 51 12.26 -3.69 4.50
CA ASP A 51 10.84 -3.52 4.17
C ASP A 51 10.13 -2.65 5.20
N PHE A 52 10.45 -2.83 6.49
CA PHE A 52 9.91 -1.97 7.54
C PHE A 52 10.41 -0.53 7.43
N LYS A 53 11.68 -0.32 7.07
CA LYS A 53 12.24 1.03 6.87
C LYS A 53 11.60 1.74 5.67
N LEU A 54 11.22 1.00 4.64
CA LEU A 54 10.47 1.51 3.50
C LEU A 54 9.01 1.79 3.89
N ALA A 55 8.30 0.78 4.40
CA ALA A 55 6.89 0.84 4.74
C ALA A 55 6.56 1.95 5.74
N ARG A 56 7.42 2.22 6.74
CA ARG A 56 7.18 3.28 7.74
C ARG A 56 7.26 4.70 7.17
N ARG A 57 7.78 4.87 5.94
CA ARG A 57 7.95 6.16 5.27
C ARG A 57 6.89 6.43 4.21
N LEU A 58 6.13 5.40 3.82
CA LEU A 58 5.05 5.55 2.85
C LEU A 58 3.90 6.33 3.48
N ASP A 59 3.22 7.14 2.68
CA ASP A 59 1.98 7.81 3.02
C ASP A 59 0.84 7.35 2.09
N TRP A 60 -0.36 7.89 2.30
CA TRP A 60 -1.53 7.59 1.48
C TRP A 60 -1.28 7.93 0.00
N GLY A 61 -1.56 6.97 -0.89
CA GLY A 61 -1.37 7.09 -2.33
C GLY A 61 0.01 6.66 -2.83
N ASP A 62 0.98 6.49 -1.93
CA ASP A 62 2.32 6.00 -2.30
C ASP A 62 2.27 4.55 -2.79
N ARG A 63 3.24 4.23 -3.64
CA ARG A 63 3.45 2.88 -4.15
C ARG A 63 4.41 2.13 -3.24
N LEU A 64 4.06 0.90 -2.92
CA LEU A 64 5.00 -0.08 -2.38
C LEU A 64 5.63 -0.79 -3.58
N ALA A 65 6.94 -0.58 -3.78
CA ALA A 65 7.69 -1.37 -4.75
C ALA A 65 7.66 -2.83 -4.29
N SER A 66 6.96 -3.68 -5.03
CA SER A 66 7.16 -5.13 -4.99
C SER A 66 8.33 -5.45 -5.93
N GLU A 67 9.37 -6.09 -5.43
CA GLU A 67 10.31 -6.82 -6.29
C GLU A 67 9.59 -7.94 -7.05
#